data_AF-A0A9D8MW17-F1
#
_entry.id   AF-A0A9D8MW17-F1
#
_cell.length_a   1.000
_cell.length_b   1.000
_cell.length_c   1.000
_cell.angle_alpha   90.00
_cell.angle_beta   90.00
_cell.angle_gamma   90.00
#
_symmetry.space_group_name_H-M   'P 1'
#
loop_
_entity.id
_entity.type
_entity.pdbx_description
1 polymer ?
#
loop_
_entity_poly.entity_id
_entity_poly.type
_entity_poly.pdbx_seq_one_letter_code
_entity_poly.pdbx_strand_id
1 'polypeptide(L)'
;MKKLLFSVLAALLVVNMFAADTSEQAQQQKVYQWSAQFDQERLHITPAYSNSVYQAILPRLAEAVQQLELPLPLPFTAEQVKVISIYQASPDVTTGFADGSCLLMDPCGLFYLYHSPSSLFYEGTFRKRFYREDTSVYTTDVSAFMGQNRMNREEIIGMARQLKERLCKTGYSDVLFSIEGEPQVEGPFDVKDGQVPYAKVSWGENLSGSWDNYRGICLHDRGFDDLDKPAGNYFEVEINTDKKQIVSFWVKPTIENLAKHFSYQTPEGLPLKLTEKVETETEYQQRVYGKRSILIGKNIHVTPVYSNAVLALMLPEVNRIAKKLELPIELPVTTEQVKGFSVDPKGYLGGKLFLKNGWQFNIGGSRFFISISDGVHRGQCNIEVISPHCFFTMEDKEINLEDYYGTNKMSEAEIIEYSKKLMNRLGFEELMKGRKQPNQMDGPFPPEGEILKEIPRAFVRWRATGGEPFYFVTIEINTETKEIDRVSILMDDSLSDYDVVMPDTDNKDLIPEIEPMH
;
A
#
# COMPACT_ATOMS: atom_id res chain seq x y z
N MET A 1 -41.67 -20.80 13.60
CA MET A 1 -42.41 -20.09 12.54
C MET A 1 -42.09 -18.60 12.42
N LYS A 2 -42.02 -17.79 13.49
CA LYS A 2 -41.70 -16.34 13.37
C LYS A 2 -40.28 -16.01 12.87
N LYS A 3 -39.29 -16.89 13.04
CA LYS A 3 -37.93 -16.73 12.47
C LYS A 3 -37.81 -17.15 11.00
N LEU A 4 -38.74 -17.96 10.48
CA LEU A 4 -38.77 -18.36 9.07
C LEU A 4 -39.44 -17.28 8.19
N LEU A 5 -40.33 -16.47 8.79
CA LEU A 5 -41.04 -15.39 8.11
C LEU A 5 -40.14 -14.17 7.80
N PHE A 6 -39.09 -13.93 8.60
CA PHE A 6 -38.17 -12.81 8.38
C PHE A 6 -37.17 -13.07 7.25
N SER A 7 -36.71 -14.31 7.09
CA SER A 7 -35.80 -14.71 6.00
C SER A 7 -36.51 -14.77 4.64
N VAL A 8 -37.79 -15.14 4.63
CA VAL A 8 -38.62 -15.13 3.42
C VAL A 8 -39.05 -13.71 3.02
N LEU A 9 -39.26 -12.80 3.98
CA LEU A 9 -39.52 -11.38 3.68
C LEU A 9 -38.28 -10.64 3.15
N ALA A 10 -37.07 -10.95 3.62
CA ALA A 10 -35.84 -10.35 3.10
C ALA A 10 -35.57 -10.80 1.64
N ALA A 11 -35.82 -12.07 1.32
CA ALA A 11 -35.72 -12.58 -0.05
C ALA A 11 -36.81 -12.00 -0.98
N LEU A 12 -38.04 -11.81 -0.48
CA LEU A 12 -39.14 -11.17 -1.23
C LEU A 12 -38.97 -9.65 -1.37
N LEU A 13 -38.24 -8.98 -0.47
CA LEU A 13 -37.87 -7.57 -0.61
C LEU A 13 -36.79 -7.39 -1.68
N VAL A 14 -35.80 -8.27 -1.74
CA VAL A 14 -34.78 -8.23 -2.81
C VAL A 14 -35.42 -8.49 -4.18
N VAL A 15 -36.35 -9.44 -4.30
CA VAL A 15 -37.05 -9.71 -5.57
C VAL A 15 -38.01 -8.58 -5.99
N ASN A 16 -38.66 -7.88 -5.05
CA ASN A 16 -39.52 -6.73 -5.37
C ASN A 16 -38.75 -5.41 -5.60
N MET A 17 -37.50 -5.28 -5.13
CA MET A 17 -36.69 -4.06 -5.31
C MET A 17 -36.19 -3.85 -6.74
N PHE A 18 -36.24 -4.88 -7.59
CA PHE A 18 -35.81 -4.83 -8.99
C PHE A 18 -36.95 -4.59 -10.01
N ALA A 19 -38.22 -4.58 -9.58
CA ALA A 19 -39.34 -4.69 -10.52
C ALA A 19 -40.19 -3.41 -10.75
N ALA A 20 -39.91 -2.26 -10.13
CA ALA A 20 -40.90 -1.17 -10.08
C ALA A 20 -40.47 0.26 -10.46
N ASP A 21 -39.18 0.55 -10.71
CA ASP A 21 -38.77 1.91 -11.09
C ASP A 21 -37.68 1.86 -12.18
N THR A 22 -38.07 2.18 -13.41
CA THR A 22 -37.22 2.15 -14.60
C THR A 22 -36.50 3.47 -14.87
N SER A 23 -36.59 4.45 -13.96
CA SER A 23 -35.86 5.70 -14.17
C SER A 23 -34.37 5.51 -13.93
N GLU A 24 -33.56 5.95 -14.89
CA GLU A 24 -32.09 5.89 -14.86
C GLU A 24 -31.51 6.56 -13.61
N GLN A 25 -32.12 7.65 -13.15
CA GLN A 25 -31.76 8.32 -11.90
C GLN A 25 -31.97 7.44 -10.66
N ALA A 26 -33.04 6.65 -10.60
CA ALA A 26 -33.28 5.74 -9.48
C ALA A 26 -32.26 4.58 -9.47
N GLN A 27 -31.81 4.12 -10.64
CA GLN A 27 -30.74 3.11 -10.73
C GLN A 27 -29.40 3.68 -10.29
N GLN A 28 -29.02 4.88 -10.77
CA GLN A 28 -27.81 5.57 -10.34
C GLN A 28 -27.81 5.81 -8.82
N GLN A 29 -28.91 6.34 -8.26
CA GLN A 29 -29.03 6.60 -6.82
C GLN A 29 -28.95 5.31 -5.99
N LYS A 30 -29.40 4.17 -6.51
CA LYS A 30 -29.27 2.87 -5.85
C LYS A 30 -27.83 2.33 -5.89
N VAL A 31 -27.09 2.50 -6.99
CA VAL A 31 -25.65 2.17 -7.05
C VAL A 31 -24.87 3.03 -6.04
N TYR A 32 -25.18 4.32 -5.97
CA TYR A 32 -24.61 5.22 -4.95
C TYR A 32 -24.94 4.78 -3.51
N GLN A 33 -26.19 4.39 -3.24
CA GLN A 33 -26.58 3.88 -1.92
C GLN A 33 -25.91 2.54 -1.58
N TRP A 34 -25.77 1.64 -2.56
CA TRP A 34 -25.09 0.36 -2.39
C TRP A 34 -23.59 0.55 -2.11
N SER A 35 -22.90 1.39 -2.88
CA SER A 35 -21.50 1.78 -2.64
C SER A 35 -21.33 2.46 -1.29
N ALA A 36 -22.20 3.41 -0.93
CA ALA A 36 -22.15 4.09 0.37
C ALA A 36 -22.42 3.16 1.56
N GLN A 37 -23.17 2.06 1.37
CA GLN A 37 -23.39 1.05 2.41
C GLN A 37 -22.15 0.15 2.59
N PHE A 38 -21.43 -0.18 1.52
CA PHE A 38 -20.16 -0.91 1.58
C PHE A 38 -19.03 -0.07 2.19
N ASP A 39 -19.01 1.24 1.93
CA ASP A 39 -18.04 2.17 2.54
C ASP A 39 -18.14 2.23 4.08
N GLN A 40 -19.29 1.83 4.66
CA GLN A 40 -19.53 1.89 6.10
C GLN A 40 -19.21 0.59 6.86
N GLU A 41 -19.26 -0.58 6.21
CA GLU A 41 -18.91 -1.86 6.83
C GLU A 41 -17.70 -2.49 6.12
N ARG A 42 -16.54 -2.47 6.80
CA ARG A 42 -15.36 -3.18 6.29
C ARG A 42 -15.66 -4.68 6.20
N LEU A 43 -15.23 -5.29 5.09
CA LEU A 43 -15.33 -6.73 4.88
C LEU A 43 -14.19 -7.43 5.62
N HIS A 44 -14.51 -8.46 6.41
CA HIS A 44 -13.51 -9.27 7.05
C HIS A 44 -13.14 -10.45 6.13
N ILE A 45 -12.00 -10.34 5.45
CA ILE A 45 -11.49 -11.37 4.54
C ILE A 45 -10.88 -12.50 5.39
N THR A 46 -11.67 -13.54 5.68
CA THR A 46 -11.15 -14.75 6.33
C THR A 46 -10.28 -15.55 5.35
N PRO A 47 -9.35 -16.40 5.84
CA PRO A 47 -8.62 -17.33 4.98
C PRO A 47 -9.54 -18.23 4.14
N ALA A 48 -10.67 -18.67 4.69
CA ALA A 48 -11.66 -19.49 3.98
C ALA A 48 -12.34 -18.71 2.84
N TYR A 49 -12.68 -17.45 3.08
CA TYR A 49 -13.23 -16.56 2.06
C TYR A 49 -12.21 -16.26 0.96
N SER A 50 -10.98 -15.87 1.34
CA SER A 50 -9.87 -15.64 0.39
C SER A 50 -9.61 -16.88 -0.48
N ASN A 51 -9.54 -18.07 0.13
CA ASN A 51 -9.38 -19.32 -0.60
C ASN A 51 -10.57 -19.61 -1.54
N SER A 52 -11.80 -19.29 -1.14
CA SER A 52 -12.96 -19.45 -2.02
C SER A 52 -12.93 -18.51 -3.21
N VAL A 53 -12.53 -17.25 -2.98
CA VAL A 53 -12.32 -16.27 -4.05
C VAL A 53 -11.24 -16.76 -5.01
N TYR A 54 -10.11 -17.22 -4.49
CA TYR A 54 -9.03 -17.81 -5.26
C TYR A 54 -9.51 -18.97 -6.15
N GLN A 55 -10.22 -19.95 -5.57
CA GLN A 55 -10.73 -21.11 -6.31
C GLN A 55 -11.77 -20.72 -7.36
N ALA A 56 -12.59 -19.70 -7.10
CA ALA A 56 -13.60 -19.23 -8.04
C ALA A 56 -13.01 -18.44 -9.21
N ILE A 57 -11.94 -17.66 -8.95
CA ILE A 57 -11.36 -16.74 -9.92
C ILE A 57 -10.35 -17.41 -10.85
N LEU A 58 -9.54 -18.36 -10.37
CA LEU A 58 -8.50 -18.97 -11.20
C LEU A 58 -9.00 -19.53 -12.54
N PRO A 59 -10.09 -20.32 -12.61
CA PRO A 59 -10.58 -20.84 -13.89
C PRO A 59 -11.00 -19.73 -14.85
N ARG A 60 -11.57 -18.64 -14.32
CA ARG A 60 -12.00 -17.47 -15.10
C ARG A 60 -10.82 -16.67 -15.62
N LEU A 61 -9.80 -16.46 -14.80
CA LEU A 61 -8.55 -15.86 -15.25
C LEU A 61 -7.93 -16.70 -16.37
N ALA A 62 -7.88 -18.03 -16.21
CA ALA A 62 -7.29 -18.91 -17.21
C ALA A 62 -8.05 -18.85 -18.54
N GLU A 63 -9.39 -18.90 -18.49
CA GLU A 63 -10.26 -18.73 -19.65
C GLU A 63 -10.03 -17.37 -20.33
N ALA A 64 -9.97 -16.29 -19.56
CA ALA A 64 -9.78 -14.95 -20.10
C ALA A 64 -8.39 -14.74 -20.71
N VAL A 65 -7.33 -15.19 -20.04
CA VAL A 65 -5.96 -15.16 -20.59
C VAL A 65 -5.90 -15.92 -21.92
N GLN A 66 -6.57 -17.06 -22.01
CA GLN A 66 -6.67 -17.81 -23.25
C GLN A 66 -7.46 -17.06 -24.33
N GLN A 67 -8.64 -16.52 -23.99
CA GLN A 67 -9.50 -15.78 -24.92
C GLN A 67 -8.87 -14.49 -25.43
N LEU A 68 -8.13 -13.79 -24.58
CA LEU A 68 -7.41 -12.57 -24.88
C LEU A 68 -6.03 -12.83 -25.50
N GLU A 69 -5.60 -14.09 -25.59
CA GLU A 69 -4.27 -14.55 -26.01
C GLU A 69 -3.14 -13.78 -25.29
N LEU A 70 -3.32 -13.56 -23.99
CA LEU A 70 -2.31 -12.90 -23.18
C LEU A 70 -1.11 -13.85 -22.99
N PRO A 71 0.11 -13.30 -22.93
CA PRO A 71 1.35 -14.08 -22.90
C PRO A 71 1.67 -14.65 -21.51
N LEU A 72 0.66 -15.17 -20.81
CA LEU A 72 0.79 -15.77 -19.50
C LEU A 72 0.80 -17.30 -19.62
N PRO A 73 1.65 -18.00 -18.86
CA PRO A 73 1.72 -19.45 -18.90
C PRO A 73 0.44 -20.07 -18.33
N LEU A 74 -0.22 -20.93 -19.11
CA LEU A 74 -1.39 -21.71 -18.68
C LEU A 74 -1.07 -23.22 -18.64
N PRO A 75 -1.70 -24.01 -17.75
CA PRO A 75 -2.63 -23.59 -16.69
C PRO A 75 -1.92 -22.86 -15.55
N PHE A 76 -2.63 -22.00 -14.82
CA PHE A 76 -2.07 -21.35 -13.63
C PHE A 76 -1.81 -22.36 -12.51
N THR A 77 -0.61 -22.31 -11.95
CA THR A 77 -0.26 -23.02 -10.72
C THR A 77 -0.30 -22.07 -9.52
N ALA A 78 -0.41 -22.62 -8.32
CA ALA A 78 -0.36 -21.82 -7.10
C ALA A 78 0.95 -21.03 -6.95
N GLU A 79 2.07 -21.56 -7.47
CA GLU A 79 3.37 -20.89 -7.45
C GLU A 79 3.44 -19.68 -8.41
N GLN A 80 2.61 -19.67 -9.45
CA GLN A 80 2.56 -18.57 -10.42
C GLN A 80 1.72 -17.40 -9.93
N VAL A 81 0.82 -17.59 -8.98
CA VAL A 81 -0.04 -16.53 -8.43
C VAL A 81 0.56 -16.07 -7.11
N LYS A 82 1.22 -14.91 -7.12
CA LYS A 82 1.88 -14.35 -5.92
C LYS A 82 0.90 -13.69 -4.98
N VAL A 83 -0.05 -12.95 -5.54
CA VAL A 83 -0.98 -12.14 -4.76
C VAL A 83 -2.35 -12.15 -5.41
N ILE A 84 -3.38 -12.30 -4.58
CA ILE A 84 -4.75 -11.92 -4.93
C ILE A 84 -5.16 -10.85 -3.92
N SER A 85 -5.36 -9.63 -4.40
CA SER A 85 -5.85 -8.52 -3.61
C SER A 85 -7.31 -8.27 -3.94
N ILE A 86 -8.14 -8.11 -2.91
CA ILE A 86 -9.53 -7.68 -3.05
C ILE A 86 -9.57 -6.27 -2.50
N TYR A 87 -9.95 -5.30 -3.33
CA TYR A 87 -10.05 -3.92 -2.87
C TYR A 87 -11.18 -3.80 -1.83
N GLN A 88 -10.95 -3.04 -0.75
CA GLN A 88 -11.98 -2.87 0.29
C GLN A 88 -13.10 -1.93 -0.18
N ALA A 89 -12.77 -0.96 -1.04
CA ALA A 89 -13.69 0.05 -1.55
C ALA A 89 -14.45 -0.41 -2.81
N SER A 90 -13.88 -1.36 -3.56
CA SER A 90 -14.54 -2.02 -4.68
C SER A 90 -14.27 -3.51 -4.61
N PRO A 91 -15.27 -4.38 -4.83
CA PRO A 91 -15.07 -5.84 -4.85
C PRO A 91 -14.23 -6.34 -6.05
N ASP A 92 -13.46 -5.46 -6.67
CA ASP A 92 -12.50 -5.79 -7.72
C ASP A 92 -11.39 -6.66 -7.15
N VAL A 93 -10.93 -7.59 -7.98
CA VAL A 93 -9.88 -8.53 -7.66
C VAL A 93 -8.68 -8.30 -8.57
N THR A 94 -7.59 -7.89 -7.95
CA THR A 94 -6.28 -7.82 -8.61
C THR A 94 -5.55 -9.13 -8.38
N THR A 95 -5.05 -9.74 -9.44
CA THR A 95 -4.19 -10.92 -9.39
C THR A 95 -2.80 -10.57 -9.91
N GLY A 96 -1.78 -10.71 -9.06
CA GLY A 96 -0.38 -10.53 -9.42
C GLY A 96 0.33 -11.87 -9.59
N PHE A 97 1.12 -11.97 -10.66
CA PHE A 97 1.81 -13.19 -11.06
C PHE A 97 3.30 -13.18 -10.69
N ALA A 98 3.91 -14.36 -10.66
CA ALA A 98 5.30 -14.55 -10.28
C ALA A 98 6.30 -13.84 -11.19
N ASP A 99 5.97 -13.72 -12.48
CA ASP A 99 6.75 -13.02 -13.48
C ASP A 99 6.68 -11.48 -13.33
N GLY A 100 5.76 -10.96 -12.50
CA GLY A 100 5.50 -9.54 -12.30
C GLY A 100 4.36 -8.99 -13.15
N SER A 101 3.65 -9.83 -13.90
CA SER A 101 2.42 -9.44 -14.59
C SER A 101 1.28 -9.25 -13.59
N CYS A 102 0.28 -8.44 -13.93
CA CYS A 102 -0.95 -8.32 -13.14
C CYS A 102 -2.21 -8.24 -14.02
N LEU A 103 -3.32 -8.71 -13.46
CA LEU A 103 -4.65 -8.62 -14.04
C LEU A 103 -5.59 -8.01 -13.00
N LEU A 104 -6.41 -7.04 -13.42
CA LEU A 104 -7.51 -6.52 -12.62
C LEU A 104 -8.83 -6.97 -13.23
N MET A 105 -9.64 -7.62 -12.41
CA MET A 105 -10.94 -8.12 -12.81
C MET A 105 -12.01 -7.65 -11.82
N ASP A 106 -13.17 -7.30 -12.33
CA ASP A 106 -14.31 -6.91 -11.52
C ASP A 106 -15.09 -8.14 -10.99
N PRO A 107 -16.03 -7.95 -10.07
CA PRO A 107 -16.84 -9.05 -9.51
C PRO A 107 -17.73 -9.75 -10.56
N CYS A 108 -18.02 -9.07 -11.66
CA CYS A 108 -18.78 -9.60 -12.79
C CYS A 108 -17.89 -10.36 -13.77
N GLY A 109 -16.58 -10.43 -13.53
CA GLY A 109 -15.62 -11.13 -14.37
C GLY A 109 -15.08 -10.29 -15.54
N LEU A 110 -15.27 -8.97 -15.52
CA LEU A 110 -14.76 -8.06 -16.55
C LEU A 110 -13.34 -7.62 -16.26
N PHE A 111 -12.47 -7.69 -17.25
CA PHE A 111 -11.04 -7.37 -17.14
C PHE A 111 -10.74 -5.91 -17.47
N TYR A 112 -10.45 -5.09 -16.46
CA TYR A 112 -10.16 -3.68 -16.70
C TYR A 112 -8.71 -3.43 -17.07
N LEU A 113 -7.80 -4.27 -16.60
CA LEU A 113 -6.37 -4.03 -16.74
C LEU A 113 -5.62 -5.34 -16.88
N TYR A 114 -4.65 -5.31 -17.79
CA TYR A 114 -3.55 -6.25 -17.84
C TYR A 114 -2.26 -5.46 -17.92
N HIS A 115 -1.26 -5.86 -17.14
CA HIS A 115 0.09 -5.31 -17.20
C HIS A 115 1.09 -6.45 -17.21
N SER A 116 2.14 -6.34 -18.02
CA SER A 116 3.28 -7.26 -18.01
C SER A 116 4.52 -6.52 -17.50
N PRO A 117 5.56 -7.21 -17.02
CA PRO A 117 6.82 -6.54 -16.66
C PRO A 117 7.43 -5.71 -17.79
N SER A 118 7.06 -6.01 -19.04
CA SER A 118 7.54 -5.29 -20.23
C SER A 118 6.81 -3.97 -20.49
N SER A 119 5.65 -3.69 -19.87
CA SER A 119 4.93 -2.41 -20.02
C SER A 119 5.52 -1.25 -19.18
N LEU A 120 6.52 -1.52 -18.34
CA LEU A 120 7.22 -0.50 -17.54
C LEU A 120 7.89 0.60 -18.37
N PHE A 121 8.00 0.45 -19.68
CA PHE A 121 8.51 1.49 -20.56
C PHE A 121 7.70 2.80 -20.46
N TYR A 122 6.37 2.73 -20.55
CA TYR A 122 5.50 3.91 -20.48
C TYR A 122 5.23 4.38 -19.04
N GLU A 123 5.30 3.48 -18.08
CA GLU A 123 5.01 3.77 -16.66
C GLU A 123 6.22 4.39 -15.94
N GLY A 124 7.42 3.82 -16.10
CA GLY A 124 8.61 4.23 -15.35
C GLY A 124 9.55 5.19 -16.09
N THR A 125 9.62 5.12 -17.42
CA THR A 125 10.83 5.54 -18.16
C THR A 125 10.60 6.68 -19.15
N PHE A 126 9.49 6.68 -19.88
CA PHE A 126 9.29 7.64 -20.98
C PHE A 126 8.67 8.96 -20.55
N ARG A 127 7.70 8.94 -19.61
CA ARG A 127 6.91 10.15 -19.27
C ARG A 127 7.64 11.17 -18.40
N LYS A 128 8.47 10.74 -17.43
CA LYS A 128 9.23 11.66 -16.57
C LYS A 128 10.39 12.36 -17.29
N ARG A 129 10.92 11.75 -18.35
CA ARG A 129 12.15 12.19 -19.02
C ARG A 129 11.94 13.27 -20.10
N PHE A 130 10.72 13.37 -20.65
CA PHE A 130 10.40 14.32 -21.73
C PHE A 130 9.44 15.45 -21.35
N TYR A 131 8.70 15.33 -20.24
CA TYR A 131 7.71 16.33 -19.81
C TYR A 131 8.05 17.11 -18.52
N ARG A 132 9.14 16.77 -17.81
CA ARG A 132 9.67 17.59 -16.69
C ARG A 132 11.18 17.80 -16.84
N GLU A 133 11.64 19.02 -16.59
CA GLU A 133 13.04 19.45 -16.74
C GLU A 133 14.01 18.85 -15.69
N ASP A 134 13.53 18.09 -14.70
CA ASP A 134 14.39 17.46 -13.70
C ASP A 134 14.60 15.96 -14.00
N THR A 135 15.66 15.69 -14.75
CA THR A 135 16.05 14.36 -15.27
C THR A 135 16.94 13.56 -14.33
N SER A 136 17.15 14.01 -13.09
CA SER A 136 18.26 13.54 -12.25
C SER A 136 18.01 12.27 -11.42
N VAL A 137 16.76 11.77 -11.29
CA VAL A 137 16.44 10.73 -10.29
C VAL A 137 15.92 9.40 -10.85
N TYR A 138 15.56 9.29 -12.14
CA TYR A 138 15.04 8.03 -12.70
C TYR A 138 15.63 7.75 -14.08
N THR A 139 16.87 7.28 -14.12
CA THR A 139 17.42 6.64 -15.31
C THR A 139 17.07 5.16 -15.27
N THR A 140 15.82 4.79 -15.59
CA THR A 140 15.64 3.43 -16.12
C THR A 140 16.48 3.37 -17.40
N ASP A 141 17.41 2.43 -17.44
CA ASP A 141 18.30 2.24 -18.57
C ASP A 141 17.46 1.87 -19.79
N VAL A 142 17.28 2.83 -20.72
CA VAL A 142 16.50 2.63 -21.96
C VAL A 142 17.10 1.49 -22.78
N SER A 143 18.39 1.15 -22.57
CA SER A 143 19.05 0.01 -23.20
C SER A 143 18.29 -1.31 -22.98
N ALA A 144 17.64 -1.49 -21.82
CA ALA A 144 16.85 -2.67 -21.50
C ALA A 144 15.57 -2.82 -22.35
N PHE A 145 15.12 -1.73 -22.99
CA PHE A 145 13.93 -1.69 -23.83
C PHE A 145 14.25 -1.61 -25.33
N MET A 146 15.52 -1.65 -25.72
CA MET A 146 15.92 -1.55 -27.13
C MET A 146 15.54 -2.80 -27.92
N GLY A 147 15.16 -2.62 -29.17
CA GLY A 147 14.82 -3.71 -30.10
C GLY A 147 14.57 -3.18 -31.51
N GLN A 148 13.80 -3.91 -32.32
CA GLN A 148 13.47 -3.52 -33.69
C GLN A 148 11.97 -3.34 -33.87
N ASN A 149 11.55 -2.23 -34.46
CA ASN A 149 10.14 -2.11 -34.84
C ASN A 149 9.83 -3.06 -36.02
N ARG A 150 8.93 -4.02 -35.82
CA ARG A 150 8.49 -4.97 -36.87
C ARG A 150 7.01 -4.81 -37.25
N MET A 151 6.38 -3.72 -36.81
CA MET A 151 5.00 -3.41 -37.13
C MET A 151 4.88 -2.00 -37.71
N ASN A 152 4.13 -1.86 -38.78
CA ASN A 152 3.68 -0.54 -39.24
C ASN A 152 2.46 -0.07 -38.42
N ARG A 153 2.07 1.19 -38.60
CA ARG A 153 0.95 1.82 -37.87
C ARG A 153 -0.37 1.03 -38.01
N GLU A 154 -0.70 0.56 -39.21
CA GLU A 154 -1.93 -0.20 -39.48
C GLU A 154 -1.92 -1.55 -38.78
N GLU A 155 -0.78 -2.25 -38.74
CA GLU A 155 -0.61 -3.49 -37.98
C GLU A 155 -0.80 -3.26 -36.47
N ILE A 156 -0.26 -2.15 -35.93
CA ILE A 156 -0.37 -1.78 -34.51
C ILE A 156 -1.84 -1.50 -34.15
N ILE A 157 -2.53 -0.66 -34.94
CA ILE A 157 -3.95 -0.35 -34.76
C ILE A 157 -4.81 -1.60 -34.91
N GLY A 158 -4.51 -2.44 -35.92
CA GLY A 158 -5.22 -3.69 -36.17
C GLY A 158 -5.15 -4.64 -34.97
N MET A 159 -3.98 -4.79 -34.36
CA MET A 159 -3.79 -5.62 -33.17
C MET A 159 -4.59 -5.10 -31.96
N ALA A 160 -4.59 -3.79 -31.72
CA ALA A 160 -5.38 -3.19 -30.64
C ALA A 160 -6.90 -3.35 -30.86
N ARG A 161 -7.38 -3.24 -32.10
CA ARG A 161 -8.78 -3.53 -32.46
C ARG A 161 -9.15 -5.00 -32.27
N GLN A 162 -8.26 -5.93 -32.62
CA GLN A 162 -8.47 -7.36 -32.37
C GLN A 162 -8.53 -7.68 -30.87
N LEU A 163 -7.77 -6.99 -30.03
CA LEU A 163 -7.88 -7.13 -28.58
C LEU A 163 -9.25 -6.64 -28.08
N LYS A 164 -9.72 -5.48 -28.56
CA LYS A 164 -11.08 -4.98 -28.27
C LYS A 164 -12.15 -5.99 -28.65
N GLU A 165 -12.10 -6.55 -29.86
CA GLU A 165 -13.05 -7.58 -30.31
C GLU A 165 -13.04 -8.83 -29.41
N ARG A 166 -11.87 -9.23 -28.91
CA ARG A 166 -11.75 -10.33 -27.94
C ARG A 166 -12.36 -9.98 -26.60
N LEU A 167 -12.12 -8.78 -26.07
CA LEU A 167 -12.78 -8.28 -24.87
C LEU A 167 -14.32 -8.26 -25.03
N CYS A 168 -14.85 -7.82 -26.18
CA CYS A 168 -16.29 -7.89 -26.44
C CYS A 168 -16.84 -9.33 -26.35
N LYS A 169 -16.07 -10.32 -26.83
CA LYS A 169 -16.46 -11.74 -26.72
C LYS A 169 -16.42 -12.27 -25.28
N THR A 170 -15.65 -11.67 -24.38
CA THR A 170 -15.62 -12.05 -22.96
C THR A 170 -16.79 -11.44 -22.17
N GLY A 171 -17.71 -10.73 -22.84
CA GLY A 171 -18.90 -10.15 -22.23
C GLY A 171 -18.96 -8.64 -22.27
N TYR A 172 -17.89 -7.94 -22.67
CA TYR A 172 -17.95 -6.48 -22.80
C TYR A 172 -18.98 -6.06 -23.86
N SER A 173 -19.84 -5.10 -23.51
CA SER A 173 -20.67 -4.42 -24.52
C SER A 173 -19.79 -3.54 -25.40
N ASP A 174 -20.06 -3.49 -26.71
CA ASP A 174 -19.42 -2.54 -27.63
C ASP A 174 -19.56 -1.08 -27.14
N VAL A 175 -20.64 -0.79 -26.40
CA VAL A 175 -20.92 0.51 -25.79
C VAL A 175 -19.89 0.87 -24.72
N LEU A 176 -19.30 -0.10 -24.01
CA LEU A 176 -18.25 0.18 -23.02
C LEU A 176 -16.98 0.73 -23.66
N PHE A 177 -16.77 0.41 -24.94
CA PHE A 177 -15.68 1.00 -25.68
C PHE A 177 -16.11 2.34 -26.29
N SER A 178 -17.27 2.45 -26.96
CA SER A 178 -17.72 3.70 -27.64
C SER A 178 -16.57 4.46 -28.33
N ILE A 179 -15.58 3.72 -28.84
CA ILE A 179 -14.31 4.23 -29.35
C ILE A 179 -14.40 4.52 -30.85
N GLU A 180 -15.51 5.12 -31.28
CA GLU A 180 -15.71 5.46 -32.68
C GLU A 180 -14.70 6.54 -33.09
N GLY A 181 -13.77 6.19 -33.98
CA GLY A 181 -12.76 7.12 -34.48
C GLY A 181 -11.40 6.49 -34.75
N GLU A 182 -10.50 7.33 -35.27
CA GLU A 182 -9.10 6.97 -35.42
C GLU A 182 -8.42 7.05 -34.03
N PRO A 183 -7.73 5.99 -33.58
CA PRO A 183 -6.97 6.06 -32.33
C PRO A 183 -5.80 7.03 -32.43
N GLN A 184 -5.37 7.52 -31.27
CA GLN A 184 -4.02 8.05 -31.14
C GLN A 184 -3.03 6.89 -31.05
N VAL A 185 -1.92 7.01 -31.76
CA VAL A 185 -0.82 6.05 -31.67
C VAL A 185 0.44 6.80 -31.32
N GLU A 186 1.05 6.43 -30.20
CA GLU A 186 2.37 6.87 -29.78
C GLU A 186 3.38 5.73 -29.97
N GLY A 187 4.61 6.08 -30.36
CA GLY A 187 5.64 5.11 -30.66
C GLY A 187 5.36 4.27 -31.93
N PRO A 188 6.25 3.32 -32.26
CA PRO A 188 7.54 3.08 -31.61
C PRO A 188 8.51 4.27 -31.79
N PHE A 189 9.55 4.32 -30.97
CA PHE A 189 10.43 5.49 -30.88
C PHE A 189 11.81 5.21 -31.46
N ASP A 190 12.30 6.10 -32.32
CA ASP A 190 13.71 6.15 -32.70
C ASP A 190 14.49 6.95 -31.66
N VAL A 191 15.50 6.34 -31.05
CA VAL A 191 16.43 6.99 -30.11
C VAL A 191 17.84 6.95 -30.68
N LYS A 192 18.76 7.75 -30.12
CA LYS A 192 20.14 7.88 -30.65
C LYS A 192 20.84 6.52 -30.82
N ASP A 193 20.58 5.58 -29.92
CA ASP A 193 21.28 4.30 -29.83
C ASP A 193 20.49 3.12 -30.46
N GLY A 194 19.39 3.39 -31.18
CA GLY A 194 18.57 2.37 -31.86
C GLY A 194 17.06 2.65 -31.76
N GLN A 195 16.23 1.61 -31.73
CA GLN A 195 14.77 1.75 -31.62
C GLN A 195 14.25 1.19 -30.32
N VAL A 196 13.19 1.81 -29.79
CA VAL A 196 12.39 1.27 -28.72
C VAL A 196 11.05 0.78 -29.30
N PRO A 197 10.86 -0.54 -29.45
CA PRO A 197 9.76 -1.13 -30.21
C PRO A 197 8.50 -1.26 -29.34
N TYR A 198 8.06 -0.16 -28.74
CA TYR A 198 6.85 -0.11 -27.93
C TYR A 198 5.93 0.97 -28.47
N ALA A 199 4.71 0.56 -28.83
CA ALA A 199 3.67 1.47 -29.29
C ALA A 199 2.49 1.44 -28.33
N LYS A 200 1.79 2.56 -28.21
CA LYS A 200 0.61 2.73 -27.39
C LYS A 200 -0.52 3.24 -28.27
N VAL A 201 -1.65 2.56 -28.22
CA VAL A 201 -2.86 2.89 -28.99
C VAL A 201 -3.95 3.28 -28.00
N SER A 202 -4.47 4.51 -28.11
CA SER A 202 -5.43 5.04 -27.15
C SER A 202 -6.66 5.61 -27.86
N TRP A 203 -7.82 5.40 -27.26
CA TRP A 203 -9.12 5.96 -27.67
C TRP A 203 -9.78 6.64 -26.47
N GLY A 204 -10.44 7.77 -26.69
CA GLY A 204 -11.19 8.53 -25.68
C GLY A 204 -11.09 10.04 -25.89
N GLU A 205 -12.02 10.80 -25.31
CA GLU A 205 -11.98 12.27 -25.29
C GLU A 205 -11.00 12.76 -24.21
N ASN A 206 -10.17 13.77 -24.52
CA ASN A 206 -9.14 14.36 -23.63
C ASN A 206 -7.87 13.53 -23.35
N LEU A 207 -7.29 12.92 -24.39
CA LEU A 207 -5.98 12.24 -24.32
C LEU A 207 -4.77 13.17 -24.00
N SER A 208 -4.96 14.49 -23.96
CA SER A 208 -3.91 15.47 -23.68
C SER A 208 -3.71 15.78 -22.18
N GLY A 209 -4.49 15.16 -21.28
CA GLY A 209 -4.34 15.33 -19.83
C GLY A 209 -3.27 14.41 -19.26
N SER A 210 -2.25 14.98 -18.60
CA SER A 210 -1.18 14.24 -17.94
C SER A 210 -1.72 13.20 -16.94
N TRP A 211 -0.90 12.20 -16.62
CA TRP A 211 -1.12 11.24 -15.52
C TRP A 211 -1.36 11.91 -14.15
N ASP A 212 -1.21 13.23 -14.00
CA ASP A 212 -1.59 13.91 -12.77
C ASP A 212 -3.12 13.79 -12.51
N ASN A 213 -3.96 13.68 -13.55
CA ASN A 213 -5.38 13.34 -13.40
C ASN A 213 -5.62 11.84 -13.16
N TYR A 214 -4.62 10.99 -13.41
CA TYR A 214 -4.72 9.53 -13.31
C TYR A 214 -4.54 9.04 -11.86
N ARG A 215 -3.63 9.64 -11.08
CA ARG A 215 -3.44 9.32 -9.65
C ARG A 215 -4.70 9.51 -8.81
N GLY A 216 -5.63 10.37 -9.24
CA GLY A 216 -6.87 10.60 -8.52
C GLY A 216 -8.00 9.61 -8.81
N ILE A 217 -7.83 8.68 -9.77
CA ILE A 217 -8.97 7.88 -10.27
C ILE A 217 -8.77 6.37 -10.10
N CYS A 218 -7.54 5.85 -10.13
CA CYS A 218 -7.26 4.46 -9.73
C CYS A 218 -7.05 4.33 -8.21
N LEU A 219 -6.84 5.45 -7.52
CA LEU A 219 -6.69 5.54 -6.07
C LEU A 219 -7.58 6.71 -5.63
N HIS A 220 -8.42 6.47 -4.64
CA HIS A 220 -9.41 7.39 -4.06
C HIS A 220 -8.81 8.67 -3.42
N ASP A 221 -7.61 9.09 -3.83
CA ASP A 221 -6.82 10.17 -3.22
C ASP A 221 -7.27 11.58 -3.63
N ARG A 222 -8.11 11.70 -4.66
CA ARG A 222 -8.94 12.89 -4.81
C ARG A 222 -10.31 12.52 -4.25
N GLY A 223 -10.78 13.29 -3.26
CA GLY A 223 -12.18 13.23 -2.85
C GLY A 223 -13.08 13.23 -4.09
N PHE A 224 -14.24 12.59 -3.98
CA PHE A 224 -15.22 12.41 -5.06
C PHE A 224 -15.56 13.69 -5.87
N ASP A 225 -15.15 14.87 -5.40
CA ASP A 225 -15.33 16.19 -6.00
C ASP A 225 -14.73 16.37 -7.42
N ASP A 226 -13.75 15.55 -7.87
CA ASP A 226 -13.21 15.62 -9.24
C ASP A 226 -13.78 14.53 -10.19
N LEU A 227 -14.69 13.68 -9.70
CA LEU A 227 -15.50 12.76 -10.53
C LEU A 227 -16.62 13.48 -11.30
N ASP A 228 -16.89 14.75 -10.97
CA ASP A 228 -17.91 15.57 -11.63
C ASP A 228 -17.54 16.01 -13.05
N LYS A 229 -16.30 15.78 -13.49
CA LYS A 229 -15.95 15.90 -14.91
C LYS A 229 -16.21 14.56 -15.59
N PRO A 230 -17.16 14.48 -16.54
CA PRO A 230 -17.40 13.25 -17.27
C PRO A 230 -16.17 12.91 -18.11
N ALA A 231 -15.26 12.11 -17.55
CA ALA A 231 -14.24 11.45 -18.33
C ALA A 231 -14.99 10.41 -19.18
N GLY A 232 -15.00 10.61 -20.50
CA GLY A 232 -15.58 9.66 -21.44
C GLY A 232 -14.92 8.27 -21.32
N ASN A 233 -15.48 7.29 -22.04
CA ASN A 233 -14.86 5.96 -22.10
C ASN A 233 -13.43 6.07 -22.62
N TYR A 234 -12.55 5.27 -22.03
CA TYR A 234 -11.14 5.24 -22.38
C TYR A 234 -10.69 3.80 -22.59
N PHE A 235 -9.95 3.58 -23.68
CA PHE A 235 -9.34 2.30 -23.98
C PHE A 235 -7.91 2.53 -24.44
N GLU A 236 -6.95 1.88 -23.79
CA GLU A 236 -5.54 1.96 -24.13
C GLU A 236 -4.95 0.56 -24.25
N VAL A 237 -4.05 0.39 -25.22
CA VAL A 237 -3.33 -0.86 -25.47
C VAL A 237 -1.87 -0.53 -25.71
N GLU A 238 -0.98 -1.19 -24.98
CA GLU A 238 0.45 -1.14 -25.21
C GLU A 238 0.93 -2.42 -25.88
N ILE A 239 1.75 -2.23 -26.91
CA ILE A 239 2.18 -3.29 -27.82
C ILE A 239 3.70 -3.25 -27.93
N ASN A 240 4.35 -4.39 -27.69
CA ASN A 240 5.72 -4.59 -28.12
C ASN A 240 5.73 -4.95 -29.62
N THR A 241 6.21 -4.03 -30.44
CA THR A 241 6.17 -4.14 -31.90
C THR A 241 7.28 -5.01 -32.49
N ASP A 242 8.29 -5.38 -31.70
CA ASP A 242 9.33 -6.36 -32.09
C ASP A 242 8.79 -7.78 -31.93
N LYS A 243 8.18 -8.04 -30.77
CA LYS A 243 7.57 -9.34 -30.41
C LYS A 243 6.15 -9.51 -30.97
N LYS A 244 5.54 -8.45 -31.51
CA LYS A 244 4.15 -8.41 -31.98
C LYS A 244 3.17 -8.90 -30.89
N GLN A 245 3.29 -8.33 -29.70
CA GLN A 245 2.68 -8.86 -28.48
C GLN A 245 2.03 -7.73 -27.66
N ILE A 246 0.82 -7.98 -27.14
CA ILE A 246 0.19 -7.10 -26.15
C ILE A 246 0.98 -7.20 -24.84
N VAL A 247 1.46 -6.06 -24.34
CA VAL A 247 2.20 -5.98 -23.06
C VAL A 247 1.37 -5.34 -21.96
N SER A 248 0.37 -4.53 -22.30
CA SER A 248 -0.59 -3.97 -21.35
C SER A 248 -1.86 -3.56 -22.07
N PHE A 249 -2.98 -3.53 -21.36
CA PHE A 249 -4.16 -2.80 -21.79
C PHE A 249 -4.91 -2.26 -20.58
N TRP A 250 -5.70 -1.22 -20.83
CA TRP A 250 -6.57 -0.63 -19.83
C TRP A 250 -7.91 -0.21 -20.44
N VAL A 251 -9.00 -0.56 -19.75
CA VAL A 251 -10.38 -0.19 -20.10
C VAL A 251 -10.95 0.60 -18.94
N LYS A 252 -11.40 1.83 -19.21
CA LYS A 252 -12.12 2.65 -18.25
C LYS A 252 -13.47 3.06 -18.85
N PRO A 253 -14.53 2.29 -18.58
CA PRO A 253 -15.87 2.68 -18.96
C PRO A 253 -16.38 3.85 -18.10
N THR A 254 -17.33 4.63 -18.63
CA THR A 254 -18.06 5.62 -17.82
C THR A 254 -18.96 4.94 -16.80
N ILE A 255 -19.30 5.64 -15.70
CA ILE A 255 -20.28 5.15 -14.71
C ILE A 255 -21.62 4.83 -15.40
N GLU A 256 -22.04 5.66 -16.36
CA GLU A 256 -23.27 5.42 -17.13
C GLU A 256 -23.19 4.11 -17.94
N ASN A 257 -22.07 3.86 -18.60
CA ASN A 257 -21.89 2.64 -19.39
C ASN A 257 -21.69 1.40 -18.51
N LEU A 258 -21.02 1.53 -17.37
CA LEU A 258 -20.99 0.50 -16.33
C LEU A 258 -22.40 0.20 -15.83
N ALA A 259 -23.18 1.22 -15.48
CA ALA A 259 -24.55 1.06 -15.00
C ALA A 259 -25.43 0.41 -16.05
N LYS A 260 -25.33 0.81 -17.33
CA LYS A 260 -26.00 0.14 -18.44
C LYS A 260 -25.58 -1.33 -18.51
N HIS A 261 -24.29 -1.62 -18.49
CA HIS A 261 -23.78 -2.99 -18.54
C HIS A 261 -24.31 -3.86 -17.38
N PHE A 262 -24.27 -3.36 -16.14
CA PHE A 262 -24.77 -4.06 -14.97
C PHE A 262 -26.29 -4.16 -14.92
N SER A 263 -27.03 -3.18 -15.46
CA SER A 263 -28.50 -3.23 -15.52
C SER A 263 -29.04 -4.39 -16.36
N TYR A 264 -28.21 -4.99 -17.22
CA TYR A 264 -28.54 -6.17 -18.03
C TYR A 264 -28.24 -7.51 -17.35
N GLN A 265 -27.53 -7.53 -16.21
CA GLN A 265 -27.20 -8.75 -15.49
C GLN A 265 -27.91 -8.77 -14.13
N THR A 266 -28.89 -9.67 -13.97
CA THR A 266 -29.50 -9.94 -12.66
C THR A 266 -28.42 -10.42 -11.66
N PRO A 267 -28.55 -10.18 -10.34
CA PRO A 267 -27.65 -10.72 -9.31
C PRO A 267 -27.45 -12.25 -9.37
N GLU A 268 -28.40 -12.97 -9.96
CA GLU A 268 -28.34 -14.42 -10.21
C GLU A 268 -27.38 -14.82 -11.35
N GLY A 269 -26.91 -13.84 -12.14
CA GLY A 269 -25.94 -13.97 -13.22
C GLY A 269 -24.52 -13.58 -12.84
N LEU A 270 -24.28 -13.13 -11.60
CA LEU A 270 -22.92 -12.87 -11.10
C LEU A 270 -22.10 -14.18 -11.15
N PRO A 271 -21.02 -14.24 -11.94
CA PRO A 271 -20.38 -15.51 -12.29
C PRO A 271 -19.52 -16.13 -11.17
N LEU A 272 -19.23 -15.38 -10.09
CA LEU A 272 -18.47 -15.86 -8.95
C LEU A 272 -19.39 -16.39 -7.86
N LYS A 273 -19.73 -17.69 -7.96
CA LYS A 273 -20.38 -18.42 -6.88
C LYS A 273 -19.35 -18.70 -5.78
N LEU A 274 -19.23 -17.76 -4.85
CA LEU A 274 -18.43 -17.97 -3.64
C LEU A 274 -19.19 -18.94 -2.72
N THR A 275 -18.53 -20.04 -2.35
CA THR A 275 -19.08 -21.02 -1.40
C THR A 275 -19.15 -20.49 0.02
N GLU A 276 -18.23 -19.57 0.35
CA GLU A 276 -18.15 -18.94 1.65
C GLU A 276 -18.83 -17.57 1.62
N LYS A 277 -19.67 -17.32 2.63
CA LYS A 277 -20.30 -16.02 2.82
C LYS A 277 -19.24 -15.03 3.30
N VAL A 278 -19.18 -13.84 2.69
CA VAL A 278 -18.43 -12.72 3.25
C VAL A 278 -18.92 -12.47 4.68
N GLU A 279 -17.99 -12.44 5.62
CA GLU A 279 -18.30 -12.04 6.99
C GLU A 279 -18.14 -10.51 7.08
N THR A 280 -19.19 -9.80 7.49
CA THR A 280 -19.03 -8.35 7.77
C THR A 280 -18.19 -8.18 9.03
N GLU A 281 -17.50 -7.06 9.19
CA GLU A 281 -16.76 -6.78 10.44
C GLU A 281 -17.67 -6.95 11.67
N THR A 282 -18.95 -6.55 11.57
CA THR A 282 -19.94 -6.77 12.62
C THR A 282 -20.17 -8.26 12.93
N GLU A 283 -20.31 -9.10 11.90
CA GLU A 283 -20.48 -10.56 12.06
C GLU A 283 -19.22 -11.21 12.66
N TYR A 284 -18.03 -10.81 12.19
CA TYR A 284 -16.74 -11.26 12.71
C TYR A 284 -16.59 -10.91 14.19
N GLN A 285 -16.86 -9.65 14.55
CA GLN A 285 -16.80 -9.16 15.91
C GLN A 285 -17.78 -9.92 16.82
N GLN A 286 -18.99 -10.20 16.33
CA GLN A 286 -19.97 -11.01 17.07
C GLN A 286 -19.52 -12.48 17.26
N ARG A 287 -18.86 -13.07 16.27
CA ARG A 287 -18.36 -14.45 16.34
C ARG A 287 -17.17 -14.58 17.29
N VAL A 288 -16.22 -13.65 17.22
CA VAL A 288 -14.98 -13.68 18.01
C VAL A 288 -15.20 -13.19 19.44
N TYR A 289 -15.96 -12.10 19.61
CA TYR A 289 -16.11 -11.41 20.91
C TYR A 289 -17.51 -11.59 21.53
N GLY A 290 -18.41 -12.30 20.86
CA GLY A 290 -19.78 -12.51 21.32
C GLY A 290 -20.69 -11.31 21.12
N LYS A 291 -21.93 -11.43 21.60
CA LYS A 291 -23.04 -10.50 21.32
C LYS A 291 -22.92 -9.09 21.95
N ARG A 292 -21.78 -8.75 22.57
CA ARG A 292 -21.63 -7.57 23.44
C ARG A 292 -20.75 -6.44 22.90
N SER A 293 -20.25 -6.50 21.67
CA SER A 293 -19.43 -5.41 21.12
C SER A 293 -19.95 -4.91 19.77
N ILE A 294 -20.63 -3.76 19.82
CA ILE A 294 -20.79 -2.85 18.67
C ILE A 294 -19.88 -1.68 18.97
N LEU A 295 -18.76 -1.55 18.24
CA LEU A 295 -18.05 -0.28 18.11
C LEU A 295 -17.45 -0.20 16.70
N ILE A 296 -18.21 0.40 15.78
CA ILE A 296 -17.70 0.86 14.49
C ILE A 296 -16.97 2.17 14.73
N GLY A 297 -15.68 2.13 14.41
CA GLY A 297 -14.66 3.13 14.74
C GLY A 297 -13.34 2.48 15.16
N LYS A 298 -12.94 1.39 14.48
CA LYS A 298 -11.68 0.60 14.45
C LYS A 298 -10.68 0.70 15.61
N ASN A 299 -11.15 0.95 16.82
CA ASN A 299 -10.38 0.92 18.05
C ASN A 299 -10.81 -0.31 18.85
N ILE A 300 -9.91 -1.28 19.05
CA ILE A 300 -10.12 -2.35 20.01
C ILE A 300 -10.40 -1.73 21.38
N HIS A 301 -11.38 -2.27 22.08
CA HIS A 301 -11.58 -1.91 23.48
C HIS A 301 -10.41 -2.46 24.29
N VAL A 302 -9.45 -1.59 24.62
CA VAL A 302 -8.26 -1.96 25.41
C VAL A 302 -8.71 -2.22 26.85
N THR A 303 -8.90 -3.50 27.18
CA THR A 303 -9.14 -3.92 28.57
C THR A 303 -7.82 -3.95 29.35
N PRO A 304 -7.85 -3.84 30.69
CA PRO A 304 -6.64 -4.01 31.51
C PRO A 304 -5.94 -5.35 31.28
N VAL A 305 -6.70 -6.43 31.06
CA VAL A 305 -6.14 -7.77 30.78
C VAL A 305 -5.35 -7.77 29.47
N TYR A 306 -5.93 -7.22 28.39
CA TYR A 306 -5.25 -7.10 27.11
C TYR A 306 -4.02 -6.17 27.20
N SER A 307 -4.17 -5.02 27.84
CA SER A 307 -3.05 -4.08 28.05
C SER A 307 -1.89 -4.71 28.79
N ASN A 308 -2.16 -5.49 29.85
CA ASN A 308 -1.13 -6.18 30.60
C ASN A 308 -0.47 -7.30 29.79
N ALA A 309 -1.24 -8.01 28.95
CA ALA A 309 -0.70 -9.03 28.07
C ALA A 309 0.26 -8.43 27.01
N VAL A 310 -0.13 -7.34 26.36
CA VAL A 310 0.74 -6.64 25.40
C VAL A 310 1.98 -6.07 26.09
N LEU A 311 1.85 -5.50 27.30
CA LEU A 311 2.99 -5.04 28.08
C LEU A 311 3.98 -6.18 28.36
N ALA A 312 3.49 -7.33 28.82
CA ALA A 312 4.32 -8.50 29.09
C ALA A 312 5.07 -8.98 27.85
N LEU A 313 4.45 -8.92 26.67
CA LEU A 313 5.08 -9.22 25.37
C LEU A 313 6.12 -8.16 24.95
N MET A 314 5.91 -6.89 25.30
CA MET A 314 6.80 -5.79 24.91
C MET A 314 8.07 -5.68 25.76
N LEU A 315 8.02 -6.04 27.06
CA LEU A 315 9.17 -5.88 27.96
C LEU A 315 10.44 -6.61 27.50
N PRO A 316 10.40 -7.86 26.99
CA PRO A 316 11.58 -8.51 26.42
C PRO A 316 12.20 -7.72 25.25
N GLU A 317 11.37 -7.15 24.39
CA GLU A 317 11.82 -6.37 23.24
C GLU A 317 12.43 -5.03 23.66
N VAL A 318 11.81 -4.35 24.64
CA VAL A 318 12.38 -3.15 25.29
C VAL A 318 13.74 -3.44 25.88
N ASN A 319 13.89 -4.57 26.60
CA ASN A 319 15.17 -5.00 27.16
C ASN A 319 16.24 -5.25 26.09
N ARG A 320 15.86 -5.90 24.99
CA ARG A 320 16.74 -6.17 23.86
C ARG A 320 17.22 -4.87 23.20
N ILE A 321 16.31 -3.92 22.96
CA ILE A 321 16.62 -2.62 22.36
C ILE A 321 17.50 -1.80 23.31
N ALA A 322 17.11 -1.68 24.58
CA ALA A 322 17.85 -0.91 25.57
C ALA A 322 19.29 -1.43 25.76
N LYS A 323 19.46 -2.75 25.77
CA LYS A 323 20.79 -3.38 25.82
C LYS A 323 21.61 -3.10 24.57
N LYS A 324 21.02 -3.21 23.36
CA LYS A 324 21.71 -2.91 22.10
C LYS A 324 22.14 -1.45 21.98
N LEU A 325 21.34 -0.55 22.52
CA LEU A 325 21.61 0.88 22.52
C LEU A 325 22.48 1.34 23.71
N GLU A 326 22.78 0.45 24.67
CA GLU A 326 23.50 0.76 25.90
C GLU A 326 22.87 1.94 26.66
N LEU A 327 21.54 1.96 26.74
CA LEU A 327 20.82 3.04 27.42
C LEU A 327 21.18 3.08 28.91
N PRO A 328 21.28 4.27 29.53
CA PRO A 328 21.56 4.44 30.95
C PRO A 328 20.32 4.15 31.82
N ILE A 329 19.74 2.96 31.67
CA ILE A 329 18.61 2.46 32.46
C ILE A 329 18.97 1.11 33.07
N GLU A 330 18.40 0.81 34.23
CA GLU A 330 18.58 -0.48 34.89
C GLU A 330 17.86 -1.58 34.10
N LEU A 331 18.56 -2.67 33.80
CA LEU A 331 18.05 -3.83 33.08
C LEU A 331 18.07 -5.09 33.96
N PRO A 332 17.08 -6.00 33.83
CA PRO A 332 15.96 -5.91 32.89
C PRO A 332 14.89 -4.90 33.36
N VAL A 333 14.29 -4.19 32.42
CA VAL A 333 13.07 -3.40 32.63
C VAL A 333 11.95 -4.33 33.08
N THR A 334 11.41 -4.08 34.27
CA THR A 334 10.27 -4.80 34.86
C THR A 334 9.02 -3.93 34.93
N THR A 335 7.87 -4.53 35.25
CA THR A 335 6.60 -3.83 35.47
C THR A 335 6.69 -2.75 36.55
N GLU A 336 7.55 -2.93 37.56
CA GLU A 336 7.72 -1.98 38.66
C GLU A 336 8.42 -0.69 38.21
N GLN A 337 9.17 -0.72 37.11
CA GLN A 337 9.83 0.45 36.53
C GLN A 337 8.92 1.19 35.52
N VAL A 338 7.77 0.60 35.17
CA VAL A 338 6.79 1.22 34.27
C VAL A 338 5.98 2.28 35.03
N LYS A 339 5.95 3.49 34.49
CA LYS A 339 5.09 4.60 34.94
C LYS A 339 3.73 4.55 34.28
N GLY A 340 3.69 4.19 33.00
CA GLY A 340 2.47 4.09 32.21
C GLY A 340 2.69 3.30 30.95
N PHE A 341 1.61 2.74 30.42
CA PHE A 341 1.62 2.00 29.16
C PHE A 341 0.34 2.28 28.40
N SER A 342 0.46 2.58 27.11
CA SER A 342 -0.67 2.81 26.20
C SER A 342 -0.53 1.89 25.00
N VAL A 343 -1.46 0.94 24.85
CA VAL A 343 -1.53 0.09 23.68
C VAL A 343 -2.03 0.88 22.48
N ASP A 344 -1.61 0.49 21.27
CA ASP A 344 -2.22 1.01 20.05
C ASP A 344 -3.70 0.57 19.98
N PRO A 345 -4.65 1.51 19.98
CA PRO A 345 -6.06 1.17 19.95
C PRO A 345 -6.46 0.47 18.65
N LYS A 346 -5.66 0.44 17.59
CA LYS A 346 -5.97 -0.28 16.34
C LYS A 346 -5.74 -1.79 16.41
N GLY A 347 -5.23 -2.29 17.53
CA GLY A 347 -5.03 -3.73 17.75
C GLY A 347 -3.69 -4.26 17.26
N TYR A 348 -2.77 -3.38 16.85
CA TYR A 348 -1.39 -3.77 16.57
C TYR A 348 -0.69 -4.24 17.85
N LEU A 349 0.17 -5.26 17.73
CA LEU A 349 1.02 -5.73 18.82
C LEU A 349 2.13 -4.70 19.07
N GLY A 350 1.82 -3.68 19.86
CA GLY A 350 2.69 -2.54 20.12
C GLY A 350 2.06 -1.51 21.05
N GLY A 351 2.81 -0.46 21.37
CA GLY A 351 2.34 0.60 22.25
C GLY A 351 3.43 1.59 22.65
N LYS A 352 3.04 2.53 23.50
CA LYS A 352 3.90 3.52 24.14
C LYS A 352 4.13 3.13 25.59
N LEU A 353 5.38 2.84 25.94
CA LEU A 353 5.82 2.52 27.29
C LEU A 353 6.55 3.73 27.88
N PHE A 354 6.14 4.15 29.07
CA PHE A 354 6.76 5.23 29.83
C PHE A 354 7.40 4.64 31.08
N LEU A 355 8.69 4.87 31.27
CA LEU A 355 9.40 4.45 32.48
C LEU A 355 9.37 5.54 33.56
N LYS A 356 9.53 5.14 34.82
CA LYS A 356 9.55 6.05 35.98
C LYS A 356 10.71 7.05 35.94
N ASN A 357 11.82 6.69 35.30
CA ASN A 357 12.99 7.56 35.09
C ASN A 357 12.83 8.49 33.87
N GLY A 358 11.66 8.52 33.22
CA GLY A 358 11.33 9.46 32.15
C GLY A 358 11.64 8.97 30.73
N TRP A 359 12.30 7.82 30.56
CA TRP A 359 12.50 7.19 29.26
C TRP A 359 11.18 6.72 28.65
N GLN A 360 11.09 6.79 27.32
CA GLN A 360 9.90 6.38 26.56
C GLN A 360 10.30 5.43 25.43
N PHE A 361 9.47 4.41 25.21
CA PHE A 361 9.60 3.47 24.11
C PHE A 361 8.28 3.41 23.34
N ASN A 362 8.31 3.77 22.07
CA ASN A 362 7.20 3.60 21.14
C ASN A 362 7.57 2.43 20.23
N ILE A 363 6.89 1.30 20.38
CA ILE A 363 7.14 0.10 19.56
C ILE A 363 5.87 -0.19 18.77
N GLY A 364 5.95 -0.05 17.45
CA GLY A 364 4.85 -0.31 16.51
C GLY A 364 4.83 -1.77 16.06
N GLY A 365 3.63 -2.29 15.80
CA GLY A 365 3.37 -3.72 15.55
C GLY A 365 3.55 -4.22 14.12
N SER A 366 4.33 -3.55 13.26
CA SER A 366 4.54 -3.98 11.87
C SER A 366 5.81 -4.81 11.65
N ARG A 367 6.43 -5.38 12.71
CA ARG A 367 7.37 -6.49 12.49
C ARG A 367 6.72 -7.72 11.83
N PHE A 368 5.38 -7.78 11.80
CA PHE A 368 4.65 -8.95 11.31
C PHE A 368 3.59 -8.66 10.23
N PHE A 369 3.16 -7.41 10.02
CA PHE A 369 2.17 -7.10 8.99
C PHE A 369 2.41 -5.71 8.39
N ILE A 370 2.63 -5.66 7.08
CA ILE A 370 2.47 -4.45 6.28
C ILE A 370 0.96 -4.27 6.09
N SER A 371 0.38 -3.22 6.67
CA SER A 371 -1.01 -2.84 6.38
C SER A 371 -1.02 -1.93 5.16
N ILE A 372 -1.29 -2.53 3.99
CA ILE A 372 -1.53 -1.80 2.74
C ILE A 372 -3.01 -1.40 2.71
N SER A 373 -3.37 -0.29 3.36
CA SER A 373 -4.62 0.46 3.11
C SER A 373 -4.78 1.57 4.14
N ASP A 374 -5.28 2.72 3.67
CA ASP A 374 -5.62 3.95 4.40
C ASP A 374 -4.49 5.02 4.31
N GLY A 375 -4.32 5.60 3.10
CA GLY A 375 -3.31 6.58 2.65
C GLY A 375 -3.24 7.94 3.37
N VAL A 376 -3.46 8.00 4.68
CA VAL A 376 -3.28 9.23 5.50
C VAL A 376 -2.53 8.93 6.80
N HIS A 377 -1.67 7.92 6.83
CA HIS A 377 -0.87 7.64 8.03
C HIS A 377 0.57 8.08 7.83
N ARG A 378 0.90 9.21 8.48
CA ARG A 378 2.28 9.64 8.73
C ARG A 378 3.07 8.44 9.28
N GLY A 379 4.20 8.13 8.65
CA GLY A 379 4.94 6.86 8.69
C GLY A 379 4.80 6.03 9.97
N GLN A 380 4.61 4.73 9.79
CA GLN A 380 4.62 3.79 10.91
C GLN A 380 6.00 3.78 11.53
N CYS A 381 6.09 4.25 12.78
CA CYS A 381 7.29 4.12 13.57
C CYS A 381 7.37 2.69 14.10
N ASN A 382 8.34 1.94 13.60
CA ASN A 382 8.55 0.56 14.03
C ASN A 382 9.17 0.56 15.43
N ILE A 383 10.12 1.47 15.68
CA ILE A 383 10.80 1.63 16.96
C ILE A 383 11.17 3.09 17.15
N GLU A 384 10.75 3.67 18.26
CA GLU A 384 11.26 4.95 18.76
C GLU A 384 11.58 4.86 20.24
N VAL A 385 12.75 5.37 20.61
CA VAL A 385 13.26 5.46 21.97
C VAL A 385 13.58 6.93 22.23
N ILE A 386 13.07 7.47 23.33
CA ILE A 386 13.20 8.89 23.69
C ILE A 386 13.69 9.00 25.13
N SER A 387 14.78 9.73 25.34
CA SER A 387 15.31 10.07 26.66
C SER A 387 14.48 11.18 27.31
N PRO A 388 14.52 11.35 28.64
CA PRO A 388 13.90 12.50 29.30
C PRO A 388 14.51 13.86 28.90
N HIS A 389 15.62 13.89 28.16
CA HIS A 389 16.37 15.09 27.78
C HIS A 389 16.47 15.25 26.24
N CYS A 390 15.50 14.72 25.50
CA CYS A 390 15.41 14.86 24.05
C CYS A 390 14.98 16.29 23.64
N PHE A 391 15.82 16.95 22.85
CA PHE A 391 15.63 18.33 22.40
C PHE A 391 14.70 18.44 21.18
N PHE A 392 14.84 17.55 20.18
CA PHE A 392 14.18 17.70 18.88
C PHE A 392 12.72 17.19 18.80
N THR A 393 12.12 16.74 19.92
CA THR A 393 10.73 16.23 19.94
C THR A 393 9.73 17.14 20.65
N MET A 394 10.19 18.26 21.19
CA MET A 394 9.36 19.15 22.01
C MET A 394 8.68 20.24 21.17
N GLU A 395 7.92 19.86 20.14
CA GLU A 395 7.21 20.83 19.29
C GLU A 395 6.08 21.59 20.04
N ASP A 396 5.64 21.12 21.23
CA ASP A 396 4.46 21.63 21.94
C ASP A 396 4.70 22.13 23.38
N LYS A 397 5.95 22.23 23.85
CA LYS A 397 6.24 22.75 25.20
C LYS A 397 7.11 23.99 25.10
N GLU A 398 6.86 24.96 25.98
CA GLU A 398 7.84 26.02 26.25
C GLU A 398 9.15 25.35 26.67
N ILE A 399 10.07 25.20 25.72
CA ILE A 399 11.39 24.62 25.96
C ILE A 399 12.16 25.64 26.77
N ASN A 400 12.50 25.30 28.02
CA ASN A 400 13.51 26.05 28.73
C ASN A 400 14.88 25.71 28.13
N LEU A 401 15.35 26.55 27.20
CA LEU A 401 16.65 26.36 26.53
C LEU A 401 17.81 26.24 27.53
N GLU A 402 17.66 26.81 28.73
CA GLU A 402 18.69 26.70 29.78
C GLU A 402 18.98 25.26 30.21
N ASP A 403 17.99 24.37 30.13
CA ASP A 403 18.14 22.96 30.48
C ASP A 403 18.98 22.18 29.44
N TYR A 404 19.20 22.78 28.27
CA TYR A 404 19.90 22.17 27.13
C TYR A 404 21.24 22.81 26.83
N TYR A 405 21.62 23.87 27.55
CA TYR A 405 22.94 24.47 27.38
C TYR A 405 24.04 23.56 27.92
N GLY A 406 25.14 23.48 27.18
CA GLY A 406 26.28 22.67 27.55
C GLY A 406 27.49 22.95 26.67
N THR A 407 28.41 21.99 26.59
CA THR A 407 29.61 22.08 25.76
C THR A 407 29.70 20.89 24.82
N ASN A 408 29.79 21.13 23.52
CA ASN A 408 29.97 20.06 22.56
C ASN A 408 31.34 19.38 22.73
N LYS A 409 31.35 18.05 22.91
CA LYS A 409 32.58 17.24 23.06
C LYS A 409 32.77 16.23 21.92
N MET A 410 32.05 16.39 20.82
CA MET A 410 32.19 15.56 19.63
C MET A 410 32.35 16.43 18.38
N SER A 411 33.34 16.09 17.56
CA SER A 411 33.44 16.57 16.19
C SER A 411 32.34 15.95 15.31
N GLU A 412 32.05 16.59 14.17
CA GLU A 412 31.10 16.06 13.18
C GLU A 412 31.44 14.61 12.77
N ALA A 413 32.72 14.32 12.53
CA ALA A 413 33.19 12.99 12.18
C ALA A 413 32.94 11.95 13.30
N GLU A 414 33.12 12.33 14.56
CA GLU A 414 32.80 11.47 15.70
C GLU A 414 31.29 11.22 15.81
N ILE A 415 30.45 12.22 15.55
CA ILE A 415 28.99 12.10 15.57
C ILE A 415 28.52 11.13 14.49
N ILE A 416 29.02 11.29 13.27
CA ILE A 416 28.71 10.41 12.14
C ILE A 416 29.13 8.97 12.47
N GLU A 417 30.35 8.76 12.94
CA GLU A 417 30.86 7.43 13.27
C GLU A 417 30.08 6.78 14.43
N TYR A 418 29.72 7.56 15.45
CA TYR A 418 28.89 7.09 16.55
C TYR A 418 27.50 6.64 16.06
N SER A 419 26.87 7.43 15.19
CA SER A 419 25.57 7.10 14.59
C SER A 419 25.64 5.82 13.73
N LYS A 420 26.75 5.59 13.00
CA LYS A 420 26.98 4.35 12.24
C LYS A 420 27.08 3.13 13.13
N LYS A 421 27.87 3.22 14.21
CA LYS A 421 28.00 2.13 15.19
C LYS A 421 26.66 1.79 15.82
N LEU A 422 25.81 2.78 16.08
CA LEU A 422 24.45 2.56 16.57
C LEU A 422 23.58 1.79 15.59
N MET A 423 23.55 2.21 14.33
CA MET A 423 22.78 1.50 13.31
C MET A 423 23.24 0.05 13.12
N ASN A 424 24.56 -0.20 13.15
CA ASN A 424 25.09 -1.54 13.10
C ASN A 424 24.62 -2.38 14.31
N ARG A 425 24.70 -1.85 15.55
CA ARG A 425 24.17 -2.56 16.73
C ARG A 425 22.69 -2.92 16.62
N LEU A 426 21.92 -2.08 15.93
CA LEU A 426 20.50 -2.30 15.68
C LEU A 426 20.23 -3.28 14.53
N GLY A 427 21.21 -3.62 13.70
CA GLY A 427 21.09 -4.55 12.56
C GLY A 427 20.79 -3.86 11.22
N PHE A 428 21.17 -2.60 11.07
CA PHE A 428 20.94 -1.79 9.85
C PHE A 428 22.24 -1.53 9.07
N GLU A 429 23.21 -2.45 9.11
CA GLU A 429 24.48 -2.32 8.41
C GLU A 429 24.31 -2.14 6.90
N GLU A 430 23.37 -2.86 6.28
CA GLU A 430 23.13 -2.80 4.84
C GLU A 430 22.57 -1.43 4.42
N LEU A 431 21.81 -0.73 5.28
CA LEU A 431 21.35 0.64 5.00
C LEU A 431 22.52 1.62 4.87
N MET A 432 23.67 1.26 5.43
CA MET A 432 24.86 2.09 5.54
C MET A 432 25.95 1.76 4.54
N LYS A 433 25.77 0.69 3.78
CA LYS A 433 26.78 0.17 2.86
C LYS A 433 27.15 1.23 1.82
N GLY A 434 28.44 1.57 1.77
CA GLY A 434 28.98 2.57 0.84
C GLY A 434 28.72 4.04 1.21
N ARG A 435 27.96 4.33 2.29
CA ARG A 435 27.65 5.70 2.69
C ARG A 435 28.73 6.29 3.62
N LYS A 436 29.28 7.42 3.18
CA LYS A 436 30.23 8.20 3.99
C LYS A 436 29.51 9.17 4.92
N GLN A 437 28.43 9.79 4.47
CA GLN A 437 27.73 10.89 5.15
C GLN A 437 26.22 10.59 5.32
N PRO A 438 25.58 11.13 6.38
CA PRO A 438 24.13 11.06 6.55
C PRO A 438 23.40 11.88 5.49
N ASN A 439 22.09 11.67 5.37
CA ASN A 439 21.25 12.45 4.46
C ASN A 439 21.01 13.87 4.96
N GLN A 440 20.95 14.02 6.28
CA GLN A 440 20.81 15.29 6.97
C GLN A 440 21.50 15.17 8.32
N MET A 441 22.16 16.25 8.72
CA MET A 441 22.73 16.41 10.03
C MET A 441 22.52 17.85 10.48
N ASP A 442 21.91 18.02 11.65
CA ASP A 442 21.67 19.31 12.28
C ASP A 442 22.35 19.32 13.66
N GLY A 443 22.85 20.48 14.07
CA GLY A 443 23.60 20.63 15.32
C GLY A 443 24.95 19.89 15.33
N PRO A 444 25.70 19.95 16.44
CA PRO A 444 25.41 20.75 17.64
C PRO A 444 25.33 22.25 17.30
N PHE A 445 24.46 22.97 18.00
CA PHE A 445 24.18 24.38 17.67
C PHE A 445 25.13 25.29 18.44
N PRO A 446 25.99 26.07 17.75
CA PRO A 446 26.86 27.03 18.41
C PRO A 446 26.02 28.18 19.00
N PRO A 447 26.60 28.99 19.91
CA PRO A 447 25.99 30.24 20.32
C PRO A 447 25.76 31.15 19.10
N GLU A 448 24.51 31.53 18.80
CA GLU A 448 24.16 32.41 17.70
C GLU A 448 23.00 33.36 18.08
N GLY A 449 23.11 34.64 17.69
CA GLY A 449 22.09 35.65 17.97
C GLY A 449 21.90 35.92 19.47
N GLU A 450 20.66 35.78 19.96
CA GLU A 450 20.31 35.91 21.39
C GLU A 450 20.66 34.67 22.21
N ILE A 451 20.99 33.55 21.56
CA ILE A 451 21.42 32.32 22.22
C ILE A 451 22.91 32.44 22.55
N LEU A 452 23.22 32.80 23.80
CA LEU A 452 24.59 33.04 24.26
C LEU A 452 25.36 31.75 24.61
N LYS A 453 24.73 30.58 24.53
CA LYS A 453 25.29 29.30 25.00
C LYS A 453 25.06 28.20 23.97
N GLU A 454 26.02 27.28 23.88
CA GLU A 454 25.97 26.14 22.96
C GLU A 454 24.93 25.11 23.40
N ILE A 455 24.26 24.46 22.43
CA ILE A 455 23.37 23.32 22.66
C ILE A 455 24.06 22.07 22.08
N PRO A 456 24.62 21.19 22.94
CA PRO A 456 25.37 20.00 22.50
C PRO A 456 24.43 18.86 22.13
N ARG A 457 23.59 19.10 21.12
CA ARG A 457 22.62 18.14 20.57
C ARG A 457 22.79 18.05 19.07
N ALA A 458 23.14 16.87 18.59
CA ALA A 458 23.24 16.60 17.16
C ALA A 458 22.12 15.67 16.73
N PHE A 459 21.41 16.05 15.67
CA PHE A 459 20.39 15.24 15.02
C PHE A 459 20.94 14.71 13.71
N VAL A 460 20.93 13.39 13.54
CA VAL A 460 21.46 12.71 12.37
C VAL A 460 20.35 11.88 11.73
N ARG A 461 20.11 12.09 10.44
CA ARG A 461 19.11 11.34 9.67
C ARG A 461 19.77 10.53 8.57
N TRP A 462 19.51 9.24 8.59
CA TRP A 462 19.91 8.28 7.56
C TRP A 462 18.69 7.79 6.81
N ARG A 463 18.78 7.75 5.49
CA ARG A 463 17.79 7.14 4.59
C ARG A 463 18.41 5.90 3.97
N ALA A 464 17.66 4.80 3.89
CA ALA A 464 18.05 3.62 3.14
C ALA A 464 18.38 3.94 1.66
N THR A 465 19.38 3.26 1.09
CA THR A 465 19.63 3.19 -0.37
C THR A 465 19.19 1.83 -0.88
N GLY A 466 18.44 1.75 -1.99
CA GLY A 466 18.31 0.51 -2.78
C GLY A 466 16.95 -0.19 -2.82
N GLY A 467 15.87 0.55 -3.09
CA GLY A 467 14.52 -0.02 -3.30
C GLY A 467 13.53 0.35 -2.20
N GLU A 468 12.25 0.39 -2.54
CA GLU A 468 11.16 0.58 -1.57
C GLU A 468 11.06 -0.65 -0.64
N PRO A 469 10.64 -0.47 0.64
CA PRO A 469 10.16 0.77 1.25
C PRO A 469 11.32 1.64 1.79
N PHE A 470 11.09 2.96 1.88
CA PHE A 470 12.10 3.88 2.40
C PHE A 470 12.16 3.82 3.92
N TYR A 471 13.25 3.28 4.47
CA TYR A 471 13.54 3.40 5.90
C TYR A 471 14.27 4.70 6.19
N PHE A 472 13.79 5.41 7.21
CA PHE A 472 14.49 6.52 7.83
C PHE A 472 14.92 6.13 9.24
N VAL A 473 16.20 6.30 9.54
CA VAL A 473 16.73 6.20 10.90
C VAL A 473 17.16 7.60 11.32
N THR A 474 16.50 8.14 12.33
CA THR A 474 16.87 9.40 12.95
C THR A 474 17.46 9.15 14.33
N ILE A 475 18.58 9.79 14.63
CA ILE A 475 19.31 9.62 15.88
C ILE A 475 19.60 11.01 16.43
N GLU A 476 19.23 11.25 17.69
CA GLU A 476 19.66 12.42 18.45
C GLU A 476 20.74 12.00 19.44
N ILE A 477 21.85 12.73 19.44
CA ILE A 477 23.03 12.45 20.26
C ILE A 477 23.28 13.66 21.16
N ASN A 478 23.38 13.42 22.45
CA ASN A 478 23.96 14.36 23.40
C ASN A 478 25.47 14.36 23.19
N THR A 479 25.99 15.37 22.51
CA THR A 479 27.42 15.43 22.16
C THR A 479 28.31 15.80 23.34
N GLU A 480 27.72 16.23 24.46
CA GLU A 480 28.44 16.50 25.71
C GLU A 480 28.70 15.23 26.52
N THR A 481 27.69 14.36 26.65
CA THR A 481 27.80 13.08 27.39
C THR A 481 28.15 11.89 26.50
N LYS A 482 28.06 12.07 25.17
CA LYS A 482 28.21 11.01 24.15
C LYS A 482 27.17 9.89 24.30
N GLU A 483 25.98 10.27 24.72
CA GLU A 483 24.83 9.38 24.92
C GLU A 483 23.74 9.64 23.87
N ILE A 484 22.83 8.68 23.73
CA ILE A 484 21.68 8.77 22.86
C ILE A 484 20.55 9.47 23.59
N ASP A 485 20.00 10.52 22.99
CA ASP A 485 18.75 11.12 23.47
C ASP A 485 17.53 10.63 22.70
N ARG A 486 17.70 10.23 21.43
CA ARG A 486 16.62 9.65 20.63
C ARG A 486 17.15 8.70 19.58
N VAL A 487 16.41 7.62 19.34
CA VAL A 487 16.49 6.82 18.11
C VAL A 487 15.07 6.63 17.62
N SER A 488 14.80 6.92 16.35
CA SER A 488 13.52 6.59 15.71
C SER A 488 13.77 5.96 14.35
N ILE A 489 13.06 4.87 14.10
CA ILE A 489 13.11 4.06 12.88
C ILE A 489 11.72 4.11 12.28
N LEU A 490 11.60 4.86 11.19
CA LEU A 490 10.37 5.09 10.47
C LEU A 490 10.42 4.29 9.17
N MET A 491 9.37 3.52 8.91
CA MET A 491 9.08 3.05 7.57
C MET A 491 8.19 4.13 6.92
N ASP A 492 8.69 4.72 5.84
CA ASP A 492 7.91 5.66 5.06
C ASP A 492 7.07 4.90 4.05
N ASP A 493 5.84 4.64 4.45
CA ASP A 493 4.81 3.98 3.64
C ASP A 493 4.16 4.95 2.65
N SER A 494 4.52 6.25 2.67
CA SER A 494 3.90 7.25 1.77
C SER A 494 4.27 7.07 0.28
N LEU A 495 5.06 6.05 -0.03
CA LEU A 495 5.44 5.67 -1.39
C LEU A 495 5.23 4.18 -1.70
N SER A 496 4.80 3.34 -0.76
CA SER A 496 4.69 1.89 -0.96
C SER A 496 3.35 1.48 -1.57
N ASP A 497 3.22 1.67 -2.89
CA ASP A 497 2.21 0.98 -3.71
C ASP A 497 2.72 -0.36 -4.28
N TYR A 498 3.88 -0.86 -3.82
CA TYR A 498 4.48 -2.08 -4.34
C TYR A 498 4.88 -3.08 -3.24
N ASP A 499 4.49 -4.33 -3.45
CA ASP A 499 4.78 -5.49 -2.60
C ASP A 499 6.28 -5.77 -2.49
N VAL A 500 6.78 -5.88 -1.26
CA VAL A 500 8.19 -6.18 -0.98
C VAL A 500 8.30 -7.57 -0.36
N VAL A 501 9.01 -8.45 -1.06
CA VAL A 501 9.41 -9.78 -0.57
C VAL A 501 10.63 -9.62 0.34
N MET A 502 10.47 -9.91 1.63
CA MET A 502 11.58 -9.99 2.59
C MET A 502 12.32 -11.34 2.43
N PRO A 503 13.64 -11.40 2.62
CA PRO A 503 14.38 -12.65 2.65
C PRO A 503 13.94 -13.52 3.83
N ASP A 504 13.77 -14.81 3.53
CA ASP A 504 13.30 -15.86 4.43
C ASP A 504 14.17 -15.96 5.69
N THR A 505 13.55 -15.87 6.87
CA THR A 505 14.20 -16.16 8.16
C THR A 505 13.40 -17.21 8.92
N ASP A 506 13.40 -18.42 8.36
CA ASP A 506 12.98 -19.64 9.04
C ASP A 506 13.82 -19.85 10.32
N ASN A 507 13.32 -19.37 11.46
CA ASN A 507 13.80 -19.77 12.78
C ASN A 507 12.59 -20.06 13.69
N LYS A 508 12.17 -21.33 13.70
CA LYS A 508 10.95 -21.82 14.35
C LYS A 508 11.08 -22.02 15.87
N ASP A 509 12.18 -21.59 16.49
CA ASP A 509 12.51 -21.93 17.87
C ASP A 509 12.18 -20.85 18.94
N LEU A 510 11.32 -19.86 18.64
CA LEU A 510 11.13 -18.69 19.52
C LEU A 510 9.72 -18.45 20.09
N ILE A 511 8.83 -19.45 20.12
CA ILE A 511 7.55 -19.33 20.86
C ILE A 511 7.53 -20.36 22.00
N PRO A 512 7.68 -19.95 23.27
CA PRO A 512 7.38 -20.83 24.40
C PRO A 512 5.87 -21.06 24.48
N GLU A 513 5.45 -22.32 24.61
CA GLU A 513 4.10 -22.67 25.05
C GLU A 513 3.87 -22.05 26.44
N ILE A 514 2.90 -21.14 26.55
CA ILE A 514 2.44 -20.60 27.83
C ILE A 514 1.37 -21.57 28.34
N GLU A 515 1.73 -22.43 29.30
CA GLU A 515 0.74 -23.15 30.08
C GLU A 515 -0.07 -22.18 30.97
N PRO A 516 -1.39 -22.41 31.15
CA PRO A 516 -2.21 -21.57 32.02
C PRO A 516 -1.80 -21.77 33.48
N MET A 517 -1.38 -20.70 34.15
CA MET A 517 -1.20 -20.70 35.61
C MET A 517 -2.57 -20.82 36.31
N HIS A 518 -2.67 -21.78 37.22
CA HIS A 518 -3.77 -21.96 38.17
C HIS A 518 -3.62 -21.08 39.41
#